data_AF-A0A368GCU6-F1
#
_entry.id   AF-A0A368GCU6-F1
#
_cell.length_a   1.000
_cell.length_b   1.000
_cell.length_c   1.000
_cell.angle_alpha   90.00
_cell.angle_beta   90.00
_cell.angle_gamma   90.00
#
_symmetry.space_group_name_H-M   'P 1'
#
loop_
_entity.id
_entity.type
_entity.pdbx_description
1 polymer ?
#
loop_
_entity_poly.entity_id
_entity_poly.type
_entity_poly.pdbx_seq_one_letter_code
_entity_poly.pdbx_strand_id
1 'polypeptide(L)'
;MHMTTFALNMYLYLVEGTIVCVSNGVLMLCIVGSRNNRKRREFLLILSQGIADTIYAVAFMLIAVHRLKLEAAGMLKATFSRWECALHPALFLHDISTPLLGLVPMAMSVNFLISSVAPLWYITSGIKYTALLLSVPYLVTGILLISNYAVLWNDGTPTSALCIASNGAAHPIPYGIMLGIRLIANIGSATVYLTIVIYLTSASNGSQCI
;
A
#
# COMPACT_ATOMS: atom_id res chain seq x y z
N MET A 1 -11.50 10.03 33.87
CA MET A 1 -12.14 9.92 32.54
C MET A 1 -11.75 8.55 31.99
N HIS A 2 -12.65 7.57 32.01
CA HIS A 2 -12.34 6.21 31.59
C HIS A 2 -12.45 6.14 30.06
N MET A 3 -11.32 6.02 29.37
CA MET A 3 -11.30 5.92 27.91
C MET A 3 -11.82 4.54 27.51
N THR A 4 -12.75 4.46 26.55
CA THR A 4 -13.25 3.17 26.05
C THR A 4 -12.14 2.45 25.27
N THR A 5 -12.10 1.12 25.30
CA THR A 5 -11.15 0.32 24.49
C THR A 5 -11.25 0.67 23.01
N PHE A 6 -12.45 1.04 22.55
CA PHE A 6 -12.69 1.53 21.19
C PHE A 6 -11.93 2.83 20.89
N ALA A 7 -12.09 3.86 21.74
CA ALA A 7 -11.40 5.13 21.58
C ALA A 7 -9.87 4.95 21.65
N LEU A 8 -9.37 4.09 22.55
CA LEU A 8 -7.95 3.77 22.66
C LEU A 8 -7.38 3.22 21.34
N ASN A 9 -8.07 2.27 20.70
CA ASN A 9 -7.64 1.72 19.41
C ASN A 9 -7.60 2.80 18.31
N MET A 10 -8.56 3.72 18.31
CA MET A 10 -8.56 4.82 17.32
C MET A 10 -7.42 5.81 17.56
N TYR A 11 -7.10 6.13 18.82
CA TYR A 11 -5.94 6.96 19.13
C TYR A 11 -4.61 6.29 18.77
N LEU A 12 -4.49 4.97 18.93
CA LEU A 12 -3.33 4.22 18.46
C LEU A 12 -3.15 4.35 16.94
N TYR A 13 -4.21 4.20 16.16
CA TYR A 13 -4.15 4.42 14.71
C TYR A 13 -3.73 5.85 14.32
N LEU A 14 -4.13 6.86 15.10
CA LEU A 14 -3.68 8.24 14.88
C LEU A 14 -2.19 8.41 15.17
N VAL A 15 -1.69 7.83 16.26
CA VAL A 15 -0.27 7.91 16.63
C VAL A 15 0.59 7.17 15.62
N GLU A 16 0.25 5.91 15.31
CA GLU A 16 0.97 5.10 14.32
C GLU A 16 0.97 5.75 12.94
N GLY A 17 -0.19 6.23 12.48
CA GLY A 17 -0.32 6.92 11.21
C GLY A 17 0.52 8.20 11.15
N THR A 18 0.60 8.96 12.25
CA THR A 18 1.42 10.17 12.35
C THR A 18 2.90 9.83 12.22
N ILE A 19 3.38 8.79 12.93
CA ILE A 19 4.76 8.34 12.87
C ILE A 19 5.14 7.96 11.44
N VAL A 20 4.28 7.18 10.77
CA VAL A 20 4.50 6.76 9.37
C VAL A 20 4.51 7.95 8.41
N CYS A 21 3.57 8.88 8.55
CA CYS A 21 3.51 10.06 7.67
C CYS A 21 4.74 10.96 7.84
N VAL A 22 5.21 11.17 9.07
CA VAL A 22 6.39 11.99 9.33
C VAL A 22 7.65 11.32 8.81
N SER A 23 7.87 10.03 9.12
CA SER A 23 9.07 9.30 8.72
C SER A 23 9.18 9.19 7.20
N ASN A 24 8.11 8.74 6.53
CA ASN A 24 8.07 8.65 5.07
C ASN A 24 8.06 10.03 4.42
N GLY A 25 7.37 11.02 5.00
CA GLY A 25 7.37 12.40 4.51
C GLY A 25 8.78 12.99 4.42
N VAL A 26 9.57 12.87 5.49
CA VAL A 26 10.97 13.34 5.51
C VAL A 26 11.80 12.59 4.47
N LEU A 27 11.69 11.27 4.39
CA LEU A 27 12.43 10.47 3.41
C LEU A 27 12.11 10.88 1.97
N MET A 28 10.82 11.05 1.66
CA MET A 28 10.37 11.47 0.34
C MET A 28 10.88 12.87 -0.01
N LEU A 29 10.84 13.83 0.93
CA LEU A 29 11.39 15.17 0.72
C LEU A 29 12.90 15.14 0.45
N CYS A 30 13.66 14.30 1.15
CA CYS A 30 15.10 14.13 0.92
C CYS A 30 15.41 13.54 -0.47
N ILE A 31 14.61 12.56 -0.92
CA ILE A 31 14.79 11.95 -2.24
C ILE A 31 14.40 12.94 -3.34
N VAL A 32 13.24 13.59 -3.22
CA VAL A 32 12.73 14.54 -4.19
C VAL A 32 13.56 15.82 -4.21
N GLY A 33 14.11 16.28 -3.09
CA GLY A 33 14.93 17.48 -3.03
C GLY A 33 16.27 17.36 -3.77
N SER A 34 16.86 16.16 -3.82
CA SER A 34 18.17 15.93 -4.45
C SER A 34 18.07 15.43 -5.89
N ARG A 35 18.56 16.23 -6.85
CA ARG A 35 18.66 15.83 -8.28
C ARG A 35 19.43 14.53 -8.49
N ASN A 36 20.46 14.28 -7.68
CA ASN A 36 21.25 13.05 -7.77
C ASN A 36 20.47 11.84 -7.29
N ASN A 37 19.68 12.00 -6.21
CA ASN A 37 18.88 10.90 -5.67
C ASN A 37 17.78 10.48 -6.65
N ARG A 38 17.11 11.44 -7.30
CA ARG A 38 16.08 11.16 -8.31
C ARG A 38 16.56 10.36 -9.53
N LYS A 39 17.87 10.34 -9.79
CA LYS A 39 18.46 9.54 -10.88
C LYS A 39 18.78 8.10 -10.47
N ARG A 40 18.84 7.81 -9.16
CA ARG A 40 19.12 6.46 -8.67
C ARG A 40 17.82 5.67 -8.56
N ARG A 41 17.83 4.47 -9.13
CA ARG A 41 16.66 3.61 -9.29
C ARG A 41 16.12 3.12 -7.95
N GLU A 42 17.00 2.76 -7.03
CA GLU A 42 16.66 2.33 -5.67
C GLU A 42 15.85 3.38 -4.93
N PHE A 43 16.23 4.66 -5.05
CA PHE A 43 15.48 5.74 -4.41
C PHE A 43 14.10 5.98 -5.04
N LEU A 44 13.90 5.67 -6.33
CA LEU A 44 12.57 5.73 -6.95
C LEU A 44 11.65 4.61 -6.41
N LEU A 45 12.19 3.42 -6.17
CA LEU A 45 11.44 2.31 -5.56
C LEU A 45 11.09 2.63 -4.11
N ILE A 46 12.05 3.14 -3.33
CA ILE A 46 11.83 3.59 -1.94
C ILE A 46 10.79 4.71 -1.89
N LEU A 47 10.87 5.69 -2.80
CA LEU A 47 9.88 6.76 -2.92
C LEU A 47 8.49 6.21 -3.20
N SER A 48 8.36 5.25 -4.13
CA SER A 48 7.07 4.62 -4.45
C SER A 48 6.47 3.89 -3.24
N GLN A 49 7.29 3.16 -2.48
CA GLN A 49 6.87 2.49 -1.25
C GLN A 49 6.42 3.52 -0.19
N GLY A 50 7.22 4.57 0.02
CA GLY A 50 6.88 5.64 0.97
C GLY A 50 5.57 6.34 0.63
N ILE A 51 5.26 6.52 -0.66
CA ILE A 51 3.97 7.05 -1.12
C ILE A 51 2.83 6.09 -0.73
N ALA A 52 2.95 4.80 -1.02
CA ALA A 52 1.92 3.81 -0.71
C ALA A 52 1.65 3.73 0.81
N ASP A 53 2.71 3.70 1.62
CA ASP A 53 2.63 3.66 3.08
C ASP A 53 2.00 4.94 3.66
N THR A 54 2.35 6.11 3.09
CA THR A 54 1.75 7.40 3.51
C THR A 54 0.26 7.45 3.17
N ILE A 55 -0.13 7.00 1.96
CA ILE A 55 -1.55 6.92 1.57
C ILE A 55 -2.32 6.01 2.54
N TYR A 56 -1.75 4.85 2.88
CA TYR A 56 -2.35 3.92 3.82
C TYR A 56 -2.50 4.53 5.22
N ALA A 57 -1.44 5.17 5.73
CA ALA A 57 -1.45 5.84 7.03
C ALA A 57 -2.51 6.95 7.10
N VAL A 58 -2.58 7.81 6.08
CA VAL A 58 -3.60 8.86 5.98
C VAL A 58 -5.01 8.26 5.93
N ALA A 59 -5.22 7.19 5.17
CA ALA A 59 -6.50 6.49 5.14
C ALA A 59 -6.91 6.06 6.55
N PHE A 60 -6.08 5.31 7.28
CA PHE A 60 -6.37 4.84 8.64
C PHE A 60 -6.59 5.96 9.64
N MET A 61 -5.83 7.06 9.54
CA MET A 61 -6.07 8.24 10.39
C MET A 61 -7.44 8.87 10.12
N LEU A 62 -7.84 9.03 8.86
CA LEU A 62 -9.15 9.56 8.51
C LEU A 62 -10.29 8.63 8.98
N ILE A 63 -10.10 7.31 8.85
CA ILE A 63 -11.01 6.31 9.40
C ILE A 63 -11.16 6.50 10.92
N ALA A 64 -10.04 6.63 11.64
CA ALA A 64 -10.03 6.78 13.09
C ALA A 64 -10.73 8.07 13.55
N VAL A 65 -10.42 9.21 12.92
CA VAL A 65 -11.09 10.50 13.20
C VAL A 65 -12.59 10.38 12.96
N HIS A 66 -13.00 9.77 11.85
CA HIS A 66 -14.42 9.61 11.53
C HIS A 66 -15.14 8.74 12.57
N ARG A 67 -14.53 7.63 12.99
CA ARG A 67 -15.09 6.72 14.01
C ARG A 67 -15.23 7.39 15.37
N LEU A 68 -14.25 8.19 15.79
CA LEU A 68 -14.32 8.98 17.03
C LEU A 68 -15.46 10.02 16.96
N LYS A 69 -15.67 10.65 15.80
CA LYS A 69 -16.80 11.58 15.61
C LYS A 69 -18.16 10.87 15.69
N LEU A 70 -18.29 9.69 15.11
CA LEU A 70 -19.52 8.89 15.19
C LEU A 70 -19.81 8.42 16.62
N GLU A 71 -18.78 8.00 17.37
CA GLU A 71 -18.92 7.64 18.79
C GLU A 71 -19.37 8.84 19.61
N ALA A 72 -18.70 10.00 19.44
CA ALA A 72 -19.05 11.24 20.14
C ALA A 72 -20.47 11.72 19.83
N ALA A 73 -20.96 11.48 18.61
CA ALA A 73 -22.33 11.81 18.20
C ALA A 73 -23.38 10.75 18.58
N GLY A 74 -22.97 9.62 19.17
CA GLY A 74 -23.89 8.50 19.46
C GLY A 74 -24.46 7.80 18.22
N MET A 75 -23.86 8.02 17.03
CA MET A 75 -24.37 7.54 15.74
C MET A 75 -23.69 6.26 15.24
N LEU A 76 -23.03 5.50 16.11
CA LEU A 76 -22.37 4.23 15.75
C LEU A 76 -23.30 3.21 15.09
N LYS A 77 -24.60 3.23 15.42
CA LYS A 77 -25.61 2.31 14.85
C LYS A 77 -26.31 2.85 13.60
N ALA A 78 -25.98 4.05 13.15
CA ALA A 78 -26.58 4.61 11.94
C ALA A 78 -26.22 3.79 10.70
N THR A 79 -27.07 3.86 9.68
CA THR A 79 -26.85 3.24 8.38
C THR A 79 -26.82 4.31 7.29
N PHE A 80 -25.94 4.12 6.32
CA PHE A 80 -25.79 4.97 5.13
C PHE A 80 -25.88 4.09 3.88
N SER A 81 -26.16 4.71 2.74
CA SER A 81 -26.07 3.95 1.48
C SER A 81 -24.62 3.54 1.22
N ARG A 82 -24.44 2.34 0.65
CA ARG A 82 -23.11 1.81 0.34
C ARG A 82 -22.32 2.75 -0.57
N TRP A 83 -22.98 3.34 -1.57
CA TRP A 83 -22.39 4.32 -2.47
C TRP A 83 -21.84 5.56 -1.74
N GLU A 84 -22.62 6.16 -0.83
CA GLU A 84 -22.16 7.30 -0.02
C GLU A 84 -20.96 6.93 0.83
N CYS A 85 -20.96 5.73 1.42
CA CYS A 85 -19.82 5.26 2.19
C CYS A 85 -18.59 4.99 1.32
N ALA A 86 -18.77 4.49 0.09
CA ALA A 86 -17.69 4.21 -0.84
C ALA A 86 -16.96 5.48 -1.33
N LEU A 87 -17.68 6.60 -1.41
CA LEU A 87 -17.13 7.90 -1.80
C LEU A 87 -16.38 8.62 -0.67
N HIS A 88 -16.36 8.08 0.56
CA HIS A 88 -15.58 8.70 1.61
C HIS A 88 -14.08 8.68 1.27
N PRO A 89 -13.38 9.82 1.42
CA PRO A 89 -11.95 9.91 1.08
C PRO A 89 -11.08 8.86 1.78
N ALA A 90 -11.45 8.51 3.01
CA ALA A 90 -10.76 7.48 3.79
C ALA A 90 -10.77 6.10 3.10
N LEU A 91 -11.93 5.69 2.56
CA LEU A 91 -12.06 4.41 1.88
C LEU A 91 -11.40 4.44 0.50
N PHE A 92 -11.52 5.54 -0.22
CA PHE A 92 -10.86 5.72 -1.51
C PHE A 92 -9.34 5.56 -1.40
N LEU A 93 -8.72 6.21 -0.40
CA LEU A 93 -7.28 6.08 -0.14
C LEU A 93 -6.91 4.67 0.34
N HIS A 94 -7.78 4.02 1.13
CA HIS A 94 -7.59 2.64 1.57
C HIS A 94 -7.59 1.66 0.39
N ASP A 95 -8.53 1.80 -0.54
CA ASP A 95 -8.66 0.92 -1.71
C ASP A 95 -7.48 1.09 -2.68
N ILE A 96 -6.92 2.30 -2.80
CA ILE A 96 -5.69 2.55 -3.57
C ILE A 96 -4.49 1.88 -2.91
N SER A 97 -4.32 2.07 -1.61
CA SER A 97 -3.12 1.59 -0.90
C SER A 97 -3.11 0.08 -0.71
N THR A 98 -4.27 -0.57 -0.60
CA THR A 98 -4.38 -2.02 -0.36
C THR A 98 -3.58 -2.88 -1.36
N PRO A 99 -3.80 -2.80 -2.68
CA PRO A 99 -3.00 -3.56 -3.64
C PRO A 99 -1.55 -3.03 -3.75
N LEU A 100 -1.33 -1.71 -3.64
CA LEU A 100 0.02 -1.12 -3.72
C LEU A 100 0.95 -1.64 -2.63
N LEU A 101 0.45 -1.85 -1.41
CA LEU A 101 1.21 -2.40 -0.29
C LEU A 101 1.70 -3.84 -0.52
N GLY A 102 1.20 -4.55 -1.52
CA GLY A 102 1.77 -5.84 -1.95
C GLY A 102 2.56 -5.74 -3.25
N LEU A 103 2.04 -4.99 -4.22
CA LEU A 103 2.61 -4.90 -5.57
C LEU A 103 3.92 -4.10 -5.61
N VAL A 104 4.05 -3.03 -4.82
CA VAL A 104 5.29 -2.23 -4.78
C VAL A 104 6.44 -3.01 -4.13
N PRO A 105 6.25 -3.69 -2.98
CA PRO A 105 7.27 -4.60 -2.45
C PRO A 105 7.65 -5.71 -3.42
N MET A 106 6.67 -6.30 -4.12
CA MET A 106 6.95 -7.31 -5.14
C MET A 106 7.82 -6.75 -6.28
N ALA A 107 7.50 -5.56 -6.79
CA ALA A 107 8.31 -4.88 -7.79
C ALA A 107 9.74 -4.62 -7.29
N MET A 108 9.90 -4.23 -6.02
CA MET A 108 11.21 -4.05 -5.39
C MET A 108 12.00 -5.38 -5.33
N SER A 109 11.36 -6.48 -4.94
CA SER A 109 11.99 -7.81 -4.91
C SER A 109 12.42 -8.28 -6.29
N VAL A 110 11.58 -8.07 -7.31
CA VAL A 110 11.92 -8.35 -8.72
C VAL A 110 13.11 -7.51 -9.19
N ASN A 111 13.17 -6.22 -8.80
CA ASN A 111 14.32 -5.37 -9.11
C ASN A 111 15.61 -5.96 -8.52
N PHE A 112 15.59 -6.39 -7.25
CA PHE A 112 16.76 -7.00 -6.63
C PHE A 112 17.15 -8.33 -7.29
N LEU A 113 16.18 -9.19 -7.60
CA LEU A 113 16.45 -10.46 -8.30
C LEU A 113 17.16 -10.23 -9.63
N ILE A 114 16.66 -9.30 -10.45
CA ILE A 114 17.26 -8.99 -11.75
C ILE A 114 18.67 -8.40 -11.57
N SER A 115 18.86 -7.55 -10.57
CA SER A 115 20.18 -6.99 -10.27
C SER A 115 21.20 -8.06 -9.85
N SER A 116 20.75 -9.13 -9.18
CA SER A 116 21.60 -10.25 -8.75
C SER A 116 21.90 -11.23 -9.88
N VAL A 117 20.90 -11.56 -10.71
CA VAL A 117 21.04 -12.59 -11.77
C VAL A 117 21.65 -12.04 -13.05
N ALA A 118 21.37 -10.79 -13.42
CA ALA A 118 21.79 -10.18 -14.68
C ALA A 118 22.37 -8.76 -14.48
N PRO A 119 23.50 -8.62 -13.75
CA PRO A 119 24.04 -7.32 -13.35
C PRO A 119 24.45 -6.43 -14.54
N LEU A 120 25.03 -7.00 -15.60
CA LEU A 120 25.46 -6.24 -16.77
C LEU A 120 24.27 -5.60 -17.51
N TRP A 121 23.21 -6.37 -17.74
CA TRP A 121 21.98 -5.85 -18.34
C TRP A 121 21.29 -4.85 -17.41
N TYR A 122 21.27 -5.13 -16.11
CA TYR A 122 20.71 -4.21 -15.13
C TYR A 122 21.39 -2.85 -15.19
N ILE A 123 22.72 -2.79 -15.24
CA ILE A 123 23.46 -1.52 -15.33
C ILE A 123 23.09 -0.75 -16.61
N THR A 124 22.98 -1.41 -17.76
CA THR A 124 22.69 -0.74 -19.04
C THR A 124 21.25 -0.27 -19.22
N SER A 125 20.26 -0.94 -18.63
CA SER A 125 18.81 -0.66 -18.83
C SER A 125 18.29 0.71 -18.35
N GLY A 126 19.09 1.45 -17.58
CA GLY A 126 18.76 2.81 -17.11
C GLY A 126 17.48 2.93 -16.27
N ILE A 127 16.98 4.18 -16.15
CA ILE A 127 15.77 4.52 -15.37
C ILE A 127 14.48 4.03 -16.05
N LYS A 128 14.50 3.84 -17.38
CA LYS A 128 13.33 3.41 -18.17
C LYS A 128 12.78 2.07 -17.66
N TYR A 129 13.66 1.14 -17.33
CA TYR A 129 13.29 -0.14 -16.72
C TYR A 129 12.55 0.05 -15.38
N THR A 130 13.08 0.87 -14.47
CA THR A 130 12.46 1.11 -13.17
C THR A 130 11.11 1.82 -13.29
N ALA A 131 10.99 2.77 -14.22
CA ALA A 131 9.71 3.42 -14.51
C ALA A 131 8.67 2.42 -15.03
N LEU A 132 9.07 1.52 -15.94
CA LEU A 132 8.20 0.45 -16.44
C LEU A 132 7.80 -0.51 -15.32
N LEU A 133 8.76 -0.94 -14.50
CA LEU A 133 8.52 -1.85 -13.38
C LEU A 133 7.53 -1.25 -12.36
N LEU A 134 7.65 0.04 -12.04
CA LEU A 134 6.72 0.74 -11.14
C LEU A 134 5.37 1.01 -11.79
N SER A 135 5.31 1.19 -13.12
CA SER A 135 4.04 1.44 -13.81
C SER A 135 3.03 0.29 -13.64
N VAL A 136 3.51 -0.96 -13.55
CA VAL A 136 2.65 -2.14 -13.42
C VAL A 136 1.81 -2.12 -12.13
N PRO A 137 2.40 -1.99 -10.91
CA PRO A 137 1.63 -1.81 -9.67
C PRO A 137 0.56 -0.72 -9.73
N TYR A 138 0.89 0.46 -10.27
CA TYR A 138 -0.05 1.58 -10.33
C TYR A 138 -1.16 1.35 -11.36
N LEU A 139 -0.86 0.76 -12.52
CA LEU A 139 -1.86 0.44 -13.54
C LEU A 139 -2.84 -0.64 -13.03
N VAL A 140 -2.33 -1.71 -12.42
CA VAL A 140 -3.17 -2.78 -11.84
C VAL A 140 -4.08 -2.19 -10.76
N THR A 141 -3.53 -1.37 -9.87
CA THR A 141 -4.31 -0.68 -8.83
C THR A 141 -5.40 0.21 -9.44
N GLY A 142 -5.07 1.01 -10.45
CA GLY A 142 -6.03 1.87 -11.13
C GLY A 142 -7.19 1.09 -11.77
N ILE A 143 -6.89 -0.03 -12.44
CA ILE A 143 -7.92 -0.89 -13.06
C ILE A 143 -8.83 -1.50 -11.98
N LEU A 144 -8.27 -1.97 -10.87
CA LEU A 144 -9.06 -2.54 -9.76
C LEU A 144 -9.95 -1.47 -9.11
N LEU A 145 -9.43 -0.26 -8.93
CA LEU A 145 -10.16 0.87 -8.37
C LEU A 145 -11.35 1.24 -9.26
N ILE A 146 -11.11 1.43 -10.56
CA ILE A 146 -12.16 1.73 -11.54
C ILE A 146 -13.22 0.62 -11.54
N SER A 147 -12.79 -0.65 -11.54
CA SER A 147 -13.70 -1.80 -11.47
C SER A 147 -14.55 -1.80 -10.19
N ASN A 148 -13.96 -1.48 -9.03
CA ASN A 148 -14.68 -1.38 -7.76
C ASN A 148 -15.77 -0.32 -7.80
N TYR A 149 -15.43 0.90 -8.22
CA TYR A 149 -16.38 2.02 -8.29
C TYR A 149 -17.42 1.88 -9.40
N ALA A 150 -17.09 1.20 -10.51
CA ALA A 150 -18.05 0.89 -11.56
C ALA A 150 -19.14 -0.07 -11.06
N VAL A 151 -18.78 -1.07 -10.24
CA VAL A 151 -19.73 -2.02 -9.66
C VAL A 151 -20.54 -1.41 -8.52
N LEU A 152 -19.95 -0.49 -7.76
CA LEU A 152 -20.61 0.23 -6.67
C LEU A 152 -21.53 1.36 -7.14
N TRP A 153 -21.53 1.67 -8.43
CA TRP A 153 -22.27 2.80 -8.98
C TRP A 153 -23.76 2.69 -8.67
N ASN A 154 -24.28 3.69 -7.94
CA ASN A 154 -25.68 3.76 -7.52
C ASN A 154 -26.14 2.58 -6.63
N ASP A 155 -25.22 1.94 -5.90
CA ASP A 155 -25.55 0.91 -4.91
C ASP A 155 -26.17 1.55 -3.64
N GLY A 156 -27.49 1.45 -3.53
CA GLY A 156 -28.29 1.94 -2.41
C GLY A 156 -28.37 0.98 -1.21
N THR A 157 -27.62 -0.13 -1.20
CA THR A 157 -27.70 -1.09 -0.09
C THR A 157 -27.34 -0.44 1.25
N PRO A 158 -28.15 -0.61 2.31
CA PRO A 158 -27.88 0.00 3.60
C PRO A 158 -26.68 -0.68 4.27
N THR A 159 -25.69 0.12 4.65
CA THR A 159 -24.47 -0.33 5.32
C THR A 159 -24.28 0.42 6.63
N SER A 160 -23.69 -0.22 7.63
CA SER A 160 -23.39 0.44 8.92
C SER A 160 -22.45 1.63 8.72
N ALA A 161 -22.63 2.72 9.46
CA ALA A 161 -21.75 3.88 9.48
C ALA A 161 -20.26 3.54 9.77
N LEU A 162 -19.99 2.37 10.37
CA LEU A 162 -18.63 1.86 10.56
C LEU A 162 -18.00 1.23 9.30
N CYS A 163 -18.74 1.17 8.18
CA CYS A 163 -18.36 0.60 6.88
C CYS A 163 -16.99 1.06 6.39
N ILE A 164 -16.59 2.27 6.79
CA ILE A 164 -15.32 2.92 6.47
C ILE A 164 -14.08 2.13 6.95
N ALA A 165 -14.21 1.16 7.87
CA ALA A 165 -13.08 0.27 8.23
C ALA A 165 -13.35 -1.24 8.21
N SER A 166 -14.54 -1.71 7.83
CA SER A 166 -14.85 -3.16 7.84
C SER A 166 -14.99 -3.78 6.45
N ASN A 167 -14.34 -3.20 5.43
CA ASN A 167 -14.55 -3.60 4.04
C ASN A 167 -16.04 -3.48 3.61
N GLY A 168 -16.87 -2.80 4.41
CA GLY A 168 -18.33 -2.93 4.34
C GLY A 168 -18.95 -2.17 3.19
N ALA A 169 -18.25 -1.12 2.73
CA ALA A 169 -18.68 -0.28 1.63
C ALA A 169 -18.05 -0.62 0.28
N ALA A 170 -16.94 -1.36 0.25
CA ALA A 170 -16.41 -1.88 -1.00
C ALA A 170 -17.20 -3.11 -1.45
N HIS A 171 -17.30 -3.35 -2.76
CA HIS A 171 -17.97 -4.55 -3.24
C HIS A 171 -17.11 -5.78 -2.89
N PRO A 172 -17.68 -6.87 -2.32
CA PRO A 172 -16.91 -7.96 -1.76
C PRO A 172 -16.00 -8.66 -2.78
N ILE A 173 -16.43 -8.72 -4.05
CA ILE A 173 -15.67 -9.34 -5.13
C ILE A 173 -14.39 -8.55 -5.50
N PRO A 174 -14.46 -7.31 -6.02
CA PRO A 174 -13.27 -6.56 -6.42
C PRO A 174 -12.36 -6.27 -5.22
N TYR A 175 -12.92 -6.00 -4.04
CA TYR A 175 -12.13 -5.81 -2.83
C TYR A 175 -11.42 -7.11 -2.39
N GLY A 176 -12.11 -8.25 -2.47
CA GLY A 176 -11.50 -9.57 -2.25
C GLY A 176 -10.34 -9.85 -3.21
N ILE A 177 -10.45 -9.43 -4.47
CA ILE A 177 -9.37 -9.51 -5.45
C ILE A 177 -8.20 -8.60 -5.07
N MET A 178 -8.45 -7.35 -4.67
CA MET A 178 -7.39 -6.44 -4.19
C MET A 178 -6.61 -7.03 -3.01
N LEU A 179 -7.32 -7.58 -2.02
CA LEU A 179 -6.72 -8.23 -0.86
C LEU A 179 -5.95 -9.51 -1.25
N GLY A 180 -6.52 -10.32 -2.15
CA GLY A 180 -5.86 -11.51 -2.68
C GLY A 180 -4.56 -11.18 -3.42
N ILE A 181 -4.57 -10.14 -4.25
CA ILE A 181 -3.37 -9.64 -4.94
C ILE A 181 -2.31 -9.20 -3.93
N ARG A 182 -2.70 -8.44 -2.89
CA ARG A 182 -1.77 -8.03 -1.82
C ARG A 182 -1.10 -9.24 -1.17
N LEU A 183 -1.88 -10.26 -0.82
CA LEU A 183 -1.39 -11.46 -0.15
C LEU A 183 -0.46 -12.28 -1.07
N ILE A 184 -0.88 -12.53 -2.31
CA ILE A 184 -0.08 -13.26 -3.31
C ILE A 184 1.22 -12.51 -3.61
N ALA A 185 1.16 -11.19 -3.78
CA ALA A 185 2.34 -10.38 -4.07
C ALA A 185 3.33 -10.37 -2.90
N ASN A 186 2.85 -10.32 -1.66
CA ASN A 186 3.71 -10.41 -0.47
C ASN A 186 4.35 -11.79 -0.32
N ILE A 187 3.60 -12.87 -0.56
CA ILE A 187 4.16 -14.23 -0.57
C ILE A 187 5.22 -14.36 -1.68
N GLY A 188 4.90 -13.90 -2.89
CA GLY A 188 5.83 -13.89 -4.02
C GLY A 188 7.10 -13.09 -3.72
N SER A 189 6.96 -11.93 -3.07
CA SER A 189 8.08 -11.11 -2.62
C SER A 189 8.99 -11.89 -1.67
N ALA A 190 8.41 -12.57 -0.66
CA ALA A 190 9.17 -13.40 0.27
C ALA A 190 9.88 -14.56 -0.43
N THR A 191 9.23 -15.23 -1.38
CA THR A 191 9.84 -16.29 -2.20
C THR A 191 11.03 -15.76 -3.00
N VAL A 192 10.90 -14.60 -3.65
CA VAL A 192 11.98 -13.98 -4.42
C VAL A 192 13.17 -13.63 -3.53
N TYR A 193 12.94 -13.04 -2.35
CA TYR A 193 14.02 -12.78 -1.40
C TYR A 193 14.73 -14.06 -0.96
N LEU A 194 13.98 -15.13 -0.68
CA LEU A 194 14.56 -16.43 -0.34
C LEU A 194 15.44 -16.98 -1.48
N THR A 195 14.98 -16.87 -2.73
CA THR A 195 15.78 -17.25 -3.90
C THR A 195 17.07 -16.45 -4.01
N ILE A 196 17.02 -15.13 -3.78
CA ILE A 196 18.23 -14.27 -3.78
C ILE A 196 19.22 -14.73 -2.72
N VAL A 197 18.75 -14.98 -1.49
CA VAL A 197 19.61 -15.44 -0.38
C VAL A 197 20.28 -16.78 -0.71
N ILE A 198 19.51 -17.75 -1.24
CA ILE A 198 20.06 -19.05 -1.66
C ILE A 198 21.11 -18.85 -2.76
N TYR A 199 20.80 -18.07 -3.80
CA TYR A 199 21.71 -17.81 -4.92
C TYR A 199 23.03 -17.18 -4.46
N LEU A 200 22.97 -16.14 -3.63
CA LEU A 200 24.16 -15.46 -3.11
C LEU A 200 24.99 -16.36 -2.19
N THR A 201 24.34 -17.19 -1.37
CA THR A 201 25.04 -18.13 -0.48
C THR A 201 25.77 -19.21 -1.28
N SER A 202 25.12 -19.78 -2.30
CA SER A 202 25.75 -20.76 -3.18
C SER A 202 26.91 -20.17 -3.99
N ALA A 203 26.78 -18.94 -4.49
CA ALA A 203 27.84 -18.24 -5.22
C ALA A 203 29.05 -17.92 -4.31
N SER A 204 28.81 -17.52 -3.07
CA SER A 204 29.87 -17.27 -2.07
C SER A 204 30.66 -18.54 -1.77
N ASN A 205 29.99 -19.68 -1.60
CA ASN A 205 30.66 -20.95 -1.32
C ASN A 205 31.45 -21.46 -2.54
N GLY A 206 31.01 -21.18 -3.77
CA GLY A 206 31.74 -21.50 -4.99
C GLY A 206 32.99 -20.64 -5.22
N SER A 207 33.04 -19.44 -4.62
CA SER A 207 34.16 -18.48 -4.76
C SER A 207 35.31 -18.72 -3.78
N GLN A 208 35.14 -19.61 -2.78
CA GLN A 208 36.22 -20.04 -1.88
C GLN A 208 37.04 -21.23 -2.42
N CYS A 209 36.71 -21.77 -3.60
CA CYS A 209 37.41 -22.90 -4.22
C CYS A 209 38.34 -22.49 -5.39
N ILE A 210 38.79 -21.23 -5.46
CA ILE A 210 39.82 -20.76 -6.41
C ILE A 210 41.01 -20.20 -5.62
#